data_AF-A0A523VPT9-F1
#
_entry.id   AF-A0A523VPT9-F1
#
_cell.length_a   1.000
_cell.length_b   1.000
_cell.length_c   1.000
_cell.angle_alpha   90.00
_cell.angle_beta   90.00
_cell.angle_gamma   90.00
#
_symmetry.space_group_name_H-M   'P 1'
#
loop_
_entity.id
_entity.type
_entity.pdbx_description
1 polymer ?
#
loop_
_entity_poly.entity_id
_entity_poly.type
_entity_poly.pdbx_seq_one_letter_code
_entity_poly.pdbx_strand_id
1 'polypeptide(L)'
;MNTATRNIALHRIQKLFQLAESVANENRELSEDYAEVARRISMAARIRIPRENRRWICRGCKRLILPGANCRVRIQKRREPHLVITCNYCGRHMRYPIKPKGIKKI
;
A
#
# COMPACT_ATOMS: atom_id res chain seq x y z
N MET A 1 15.20 20.12 2.26
CA MET A 1 14.22 20.11 1.15
C MET A 1 13.15 21.14 1.47
N ASN A 2 12.86 22.05 0.55
CA ASN A 2 11.85 23.09 0.72
C ASN A 2 10.44 22.46 0.83
N THR A 3 9.52 23.08 1.59
CA THR A 3 8.12 22.65 1.77
C THR A 3 7.39 22.55 0.43
N ALA A 4 7.64 23.47 -0.50
CA ALA A 4 7.06 23.42 -1.85
C ALA A 4 7.48 22.14 -2.61
N THR A 5 8.77 21.81 -2.61
CA THR A 5 9.29 20.59 -3.25
C THR A 5 8.73 19.32 -2.60
N ARG A 6 8.56 19.33 -1.27
CA ARG A 6 7.95 18.22 -0.53
C ARG A 6 6.50 18.00 -0.97
N ASN A 7 5.72 19.07 -1.11
CA ASN A 7 4.32 19.00 -1.52
C ASN A 7 4.18 18.50 -2.95
N ILE A 8 5.02 18.98 -3.88
CA ILE A 8 5.04 18.49 -5.27
C ILE A 8 5.37 16.99 -5.31
N ALA A 9 6.36 16.55 -4.54
CA ALA A 9 6.73 15.13 -4.47
C ALA A 9 5.58 14.28 -3.90
N LEU A 10 4.88 14.75 -2.87
CA LEU A 10 3.71 14.06 -2.32
C LEU A 10 2.58 13.95 -3.36
N HIS A 11 2.29 15.03 -4.07
CA HIS A 11 1.27 15.05 -5.13
C HIS A 11 1.61 14.06 -6.25
N ARG A 12 2.88 14.01 -6.67
CA ARG A 12 3.37 13.05 -7.68
C ARG A 12 3.21 11.60 -7.20
N ILE A 13 3.56 11.31 -5.96
CA ILE A 13 3.38 9.98 -5.37
C ILE A 13 1.90 9.57 -5.41
N GLN A 14 1.00 10.46 -4.99
CA GLN A 14 -0.45 10.19 -5.02
C GLN A 14 -0.95 9.94 -6.44
N LYS A 15 -0.55 10.78 -7.41
CA LYS A 15 -0.96 10.63 -8.80
C LYS A 15 -0.47 9.31 -9.42
N LEU A 16 0.77 8.92 -9.14
CA LEU A 16 1.32 7.65 -9.61
C LEU A 16 0.56 6.45 -9.05
N PHE A 17 0.16 6.49 -7.77
CA PHE A 17 -0.66 5.41 -7.23
C PHE A 17 -2.08 5.37 -7.82
N GLN A 18 -2.69 6.52 -8.12
CA GLN A 18 -3.98 6.56 -8.82
C GLN A 18 -3.88 5.96 -10.23
N LEU A 19 -2.81 6.26 -10.96
CA LEU A 19 -2.54 5.65 -12.26
C LEU A 19 -2.27 4.15 -12.15
N ALA A 20 -1.53 3.73 -11.12
CA ALA A 20 -1.31 2.31 -10.84
C ALA A 20 -2.63 1.57 -10.62
N GLU A 21 -3.57 2.17 -9.89
CA GLU A 21 -4.89 1.60 -9.65
C GLU A 21 -5.75 1.55 -10.92
N SER A 22 -5.74 2.61 -11.74
CA SER A 22 -6.54 2.64 -12.98
C SER A 22 -6.09 1.59 -13.99
N VAL A 23 -4.79 1.32 -14.10
CA VAL A 23 -4.27 0.32 -15.06
C VAL A 23 -4.14 -1.08 -14.47
N ALA A 24 -4.42 -1.28 -13.17
CA ALA A 24 -4.17 -2.54 -12.46
C ALA A 24 -4.86 -3.77 -13.08
N ASN A 25 -6.05 -3.58 -13.68
CA ASN A 25 -6.82 -4.64 -14.30
C ASN A 25 -6.42 -4.90 -15.76
N GLU A 26 -5.93 -3.87 -16.46
CA GLU A 26 -5.58 -3.95 -17.89
C GLU A 26 -4.13 -4.35 -18.10
N ASN A 27 -3.22 -3.69 -17.39
CA ASN A 27 -1.79 -3.94 -17.48
C ASN A 27 -1.15 -3.91 -16.09
N ARG A 28 -0.94 -5.13 -15.57
CA ARG A 28 -0.40 -5.35 -14.23
C ARG A 28 1.06 -4.93 -14.10
N GLU A 29 1.88 -5.18 -15.12
CA GLU A 29 3.30 -4.82 -15.09
C GLU A 29 3.46 -3.31 -15.01
N LEU A 30 2.71 -2.57 -15.82
CA LEU A 30 2.70 -1.10 -15.78
C LEU A 30 2.21 -0.56 -14.42
N SER A 31 1.22 -1.21 -13.80
CA SER A 31 0.77 -0.89 -12.46
C SER A 31 1.88 -1.05 -11.41
N GLU A 32 2.63 -2.15 -11.50
CA GLU A 32 3.78 -2.42 -10.63
C GLU A 32 4.89 -1.36 -10.83
N ASP A 33 5.18 -0.98 -12.07
CA ASP A 33 6.17 0.06 -12.40
C ASP A 33 5.81 1.43 -11.82
N TYR A 34 4.55 1.87 -11.97
CA TYR A 34 4.09 3.13 -11.37
C TYR A 34 4.25 3.16 -9.85
N ALA A 35 3.90 2.06 -9.19
CA ALA A 35 4.09 1.94 -7.73
C ALA A 35 5.57 1.95 -7.34
N GLU A 36 6.44 1.36 -8.17
CA GLU A 36 7.87 1.34 -7.95
C GLU A 36 8.48 2.74 -8.07
N VAL A 37 8.12 3.49 -9.11
CA VAL A 37 8.53 4.89 -9.30
C VAL A 37 8.07 5.75 -8.12
N ALA A 38 6.81 5.60 -7.69
CA ALA A 38 6.28 6.31 -6.53
C ALA A 38 7.08 6.02 -5.25
N ARG A 39 7.49 4.76 -5.05
CA ARG A 39 8.33 4.35 -3.93
C ARG A 39 9.73 4.98 -4.01
N ARG A 40 10.36 5.00 -5.19
CA ARG A 40 11.67 5.64 -5.40
C ARG A 40 11.62 7.14 -5.08
N ILE A 41 10.57 7.84 -5.54
CA ILE A 41 10.36 9.27 -5.21
C ILE A 41 10.19 9.47 -3.70
N SER A 42 9.40 8.63 -3.04
CA SER A 42 9.21 8.67 -1.59
C SER A 42 10.53 8.54 -0.82
N MET A 43 11.42 7.65 -1.26
CA MET A 43 12.73 7.45 -0.66
C MET A 43 13.64 8.67 -0.88
N ALA A 44 13.73 9.15 -2.13
CA ALA A 44 14.56 10.31 -2.48
C ALA A 44 14.13 11.58 -1.72
N ALA A 45 12.81 11.81 -1.66
CA ALA A 45 12.23 12.96 -0.97
C ALA A 45 12.15 12.78 0.56
N ARG A 46 12.47 11.59 1.10
CA ARG A 46 12.26 11.21 2.51
C ARG A 46 10.83 11.51 3.00
N ILE A 47 9.85 11.22 2.14
CA ILE A 47 8.41 11.40 2.42
C ILE A 47 7.80 10.05 2.72
N ARG A 48 6.91 10.00 3.70
CA ARG A 48 6.14 8.80 4.01
C ARG A 48 5.03 8.60 2.97
N ILE A 49 5.03 7.48 2.24
CA ILE A 49 3.92 7.10 1.33
C ILE A 49 2.59 7.16 2.11
N PRO A 50 1.49 7.72 1.57
CA PRO A 50 0.20 7.76 2.24
C PRO A 50 -0.26 6.39 2.76
N ARG A 51 -1.05 6.40 3.85
CA ARG A 51 -1.38 5.17 4.58
C ARG A 51 -2.21 4.19 3.74
N GLU A 52 -3.10 4.67 2.88
CA GLU A 52 -3.86 3.83 1.94
C GLU A 52 -2.92 3.06 1.01
N ASN A 53 -2.05 3.76 0.28
CA ASN A 53 -1.18 3.14 -0.72
C ASN A 53 -0.11 2.25 -0.08
N ARG A 54 0.40 2.62 1.10
CA ARG A 54 1.46 1.86 1.77
C ARG A 54 1.04 0.44 2.16
N ARG A 55 -0.25 0.18 2.38
CA ARG A 55 -0.74 -1.18 2.70
C ARG A 55 -0.66 -2.11 1.51
N TRP A 56 -0.75 -1.55 0.31
CA TRP A 56 -0.68 -2.23 -0.97
C TRP A 56 0.75 -2.42 -1.47
N ILE A 57 1.77 -2.18 -0.63
CA ILE A 57 3.16 -2.47 -0.97
C ILE A 57 3.65 -3.60 -0.08
N CYS A 58 4.20 -4.65 -0.70
CA CYS A 58 4.79 -5.75 0.05
C CYS A 58 5.98 -5.24 0.89
N ARG A 59 5.99 -5.53 2.20
CA ARG A 59 7.13 -5.16 3.05
C ARG A 59 8.38 -6.00 2.81
N GLY A 60 8.25 -7.16 2.17
CA GLY A 60 9.36 -8.01 1.73
C GLY A 60 9.90 -7.55 0.39
N CYS A 61 9.32 -8.07 -0.70
CA CYS A 61 9.77 -7.82 -2.09
C CYS A 61 9.45 -6.44 -2.66
N LYS A 62 8.74 -5.56 -1.93
CA LYS A 62 8.41 -4.17 -2.34
C LYS A 62 7.52 -4.02 -3.58
N ARG A 63 7.01 -5.12 -4.15
CA ARG A 63 6.03 -5.11 -5.25
C ARG A 63 4.67 -4.60 -4.81
N LEU A 64 3.91 -4.08 -5.77
CA LEU A 64 2.51 -3.72 -5.58
C LEU A 64 1.67 -4.97 -5.33
N ILE A 65 0.75 -4.84 -4.39
CA ILE A 65 -0.17 -5.88 -3.97
C ILE A 65 -1.58 -5.46 -4.36
N LEU A 66 -2.22 -6.30 -5.15
CA LEU A 66 -3.59 -6.14 -5.60
C LEU A 66 -4.44 -7.29 -5.03
N PRO A 67 -5.46 -7.01 -4.21
CA PRO A 67 -6.44 -7.99 -3.76
C PRO A 67 -7.02 -8.80 -4.91
N GLY A 68 -7.20 -10.11 -4.69
CA GLY A 68 -7.80 -11.01 -5.69
C GLY A 68 -6.83 -11.47 -6.78
N ALA A 69 -5.69 -10.81 -6.97
CA ALA A 69 -4.76 -11.16 -8.05
C ALA A 69 -3.42 -11.71 -7.56
N ASN A 70 -2.63 -10.96 -6.78
CA ASN A 70 -1.31 -11.42 -6.29
C ASN A 70 -1.18 -11.43 -4.76
N CYS A 71 -2.30 -11.30 -4.04
CA CYS A 71 -2.32 -11.46 -2.61
C CYS A 71 -3.56 -12.14 -2.10
N ARG A 72 -3.40 -12.73 -0.91
CA ARG A 72 -4.49 -13.31 -0.13
C ARG A 72 -4.77 -12.42 1.06
N VAL A 73 -6.00 -11.90 1.14
CA VAL A 73 -6.49 -11.08 2.25
C VAL A 73 -7.39 -11.94 3.14
N ARG A 74 -7.13 -11.98 4.44
CA ARG A 74 -7.93 -12.71 5.42
C ARG A 74 -8.18 -11.85 6.65
N ILE A 75 -9.38 -11.94 7.22
CA ILE A 75 -9.70 -11.34 8.51
C ILE A 75 -9.62 -12.44 9.56
N GLN A 76 -8.76 -12.27 10.57
CA GLN A 76 -8.63 -13.20 11.69
C GLN A 76 -9.22 -12.58 12.95
N LYS A 77 -10.07 -13.32 13.65
CA LYS A 77 -10.73 -12.90 14.89
C LYS A 77 -10.01 -13.35 16.16
N ARG A 78 -9.15 -14.37 16.08
CA ARG A 78 -8.47 -14.95 17.26
C ARG A 78 -7.36 -14.02 17.78
N ARG A 79 -7.24 -13.91 19.11
CA ARG A 79 -6.37 -12.97 19.86
C ARG A 79 -6.86 -11.53 19.71
N GLU A 80 -6.33 -10.79 18.74
CA GLU A 80 -6.79 -9.44 18.40
C GLU A 80 -7.36 -9.48 16.98
N PRO A 81 -8.56 -8.93 16.69
CA PRO A 81 -9.08 -8.84 15.34
C PRO A 81 -8.11 -8.11 14.40
N HIS A 82 -7.63 -8.80 13.37
CA HIS A 82 -6.63 -8.24 12.46
C HIS A 82 -6.79 -8.71 11.03
N LEU A 83 -6.39 -7.84 10.10
CA LEU A 83 -6.28 -8.12 8.68
C LEU A 83 -4.91 -8.72 8.38
N VAL A 84 -4.88 -9.87 7.74
CA VAL A 84 -3.67 -10.52 7.24
C VAL A 84 -3.65 -10.43 5.72
N ILE A 85 -2.65 -9.76 5.17
CA ILE A 85 -2.37 -9.70 3.74
C ILE A 85 -1.12 -10.54 3.48
N THR A 86 -1.25 -11.59 2.67
CA THR A 86 -0.14 -12.47 2.28
C THR A 86 0.24 -12.17 0.83
N CYS A 87 1.51 -11.87 0.60
CA CYS A 87 2.04 -11.69 -0.75
C CYS A 87 2.26 -13.05 -1.42
N ASN A 88 1.69 -13.27 -2.60
CA ASN A 88 1.86 -14.54 -3.31
C ASN A 88 3.21 -14.65 -4.04
N TYR A 89 3.93 -13.53 -4.22
CA TYR A 89 5.27 -13.56 -4.83
C TYR A 89 6.37 -14.01 -3.86
N CYS A 90 6.32 -13.60 -2.59
CA CYS A 90 7.40 -13.86 -1.62
C CYS A 90 6.93 -14.53 -0.32
N GLY A 91 5.64 -14.84 -0.19
CA GLY A 91 5.06 -15.47 1.01
C GLY A 91 4.98 -14.58 2.26
N ARG A 92 5.46 -13.32 2.22
CA ARG A 92 5.45 -12.44 3.39
C ARG A 92 4.01 -12.14 3.85
N HIS A 93 3.76 -12.35 5.15
CA HIS A 93 2.53 -11.94 5.83
C HIS A 93 2.66 -10.54 6.44
N MET A 94 1.72 -9.66 6.10
CA MET A 94 1.57 -8.34 6.71
C MET A 94 0.28 -8.32 7.54
N ARG A 95 0.38 -7.88 8.79
CA ARG A 95 -0.73 -7.89 9.74
C ARG A 95 -1.09 -6.45 10.11
N TYR A 96 -2.38 -6.12 10.05
CA TYR A 96 -2.91 -4.80 10.38
C TYR A 96 -4.05 -4.97 11.39
N PRO A 97 -3.91 -4.47 12.62
CA PRO A 97 -4.99 -4.51 13.60
C PRO A 97 -6.25 -3.81 13.09
N ILE A 98 -7.39 -4.46 13.24
CA ILE A 98 -8.71 -3.90 13.01
C ILE A 98 -9.20 -3.45 14.39
N LYS A 99 -8.70 -2.31 14.88
CA LYS A 99 -9.23 -1.76 16.13
C LYS A 99 -10.72 -1.47 15.91
N PRO A 100 -11.65 -2.02 16.72
CA PRO A 100 -12.92 -1.35 16.89
C PRO A 100 -12.59 0.01 17.51
N LYS A 101 -12.84 1.12 16.78
CA LYS A 101 -12.99 2.41 17.46
C LYS A 101 -14.10 2.19 18.48
N GLY A 102 -13.85 2.55 19.75
CA GLY A 102 -14.78 2.33 20.85
C GLY A 102 -16.22 2.57 20.41
N ILE A 103 -16.98 1.48 20.30
CA ILE A 103 -18.42 1.56 20.35
C ILE A 103 -18.66 1.97 21.80
N LYS A 104 -19.01 3.24 22.03
CA LYS A 104 -19.65 3.62 23.29
C LYS A 104 -20.84 2.67 23.41
N LYS A 105 -20.81 1.77 24.40
CA LYS A 105 -21.99 1.01 24.77
C LYS A 105 -23.05 2.07 25.10
N ILE A 106 -24.09 2.15 24.28
CA ILE A 106 -25.33 2.86 24.60
C ILE A 106 -26.04 2.01 25.64
#